data_AF-A0A3B5M192-F1
#
_entry.id   AF-A0A3B5M192-F1
#
_cell.length_a   1.000
_cell.length_b   1.000
_cell.length_c   1.000
_cell.angle_alpha   90.00
_cell.angle_beta   90.00
_cell.angle_gamma   90.00
#
_symmetry.space_group_name_H-M   'P 1'
#
loop_
_entity.id
_entity.type
_entity.pdbx_description
1 polymer ?
#
loop_
_entity_poly.entity_id
_entity_poly.type
_entity_poly.pdbx_seq_one_letter_code
_entity_poly.pdbx_strand_id
1 'polypeptide(L)'
;MTSCDLSDQTKDWKTTRKIAELIYKEFFSQGDLEKAMGNRPSEMMDREKAYIPELQISFMEHIAMPIYRLLSELFPGATELYERVAANREQWTKVSHKFTIRGLPSNNSLDFLDQEYELLQSQGAFGSDDHCLNGCL
;
A
#
# COMPACT_ATOMS: atom_id res chain seq x y z
N MET A 1 -13.86 -22.74 -3.98
CA MET A 1 -13.96 -21.81 -2.84
C MET A 1 -13.08 -20.59 -3.07
N THR A 2 -11.75 -20.72 -3.13
CA THR A 2 -10.82 -19.58 -3.24
C THR A 2 -11.05 -18.68 -4.46
N SER A 3 -11.37 -19.23 -5.63
CA SER A 3 -11.71 -18.41 -6.81
C SER A 3 -12.99 -17.59 -6.63
N CYS A 4 -13.92 -18.02 -5.77
CA CYS A 4 -15.10 -17.23 -5.46
C CYS A 4 -14.75 -16.11 -4.47
N ASP A 5 -13.93 -16.43 -3.47
CA ASP A 5 -13.47 -15.50 -2.43
C ASP A 5 -12.64 -14.33 -3.03
N LEU A 6 -11.83 -14.62 -4.03
CA LEU A 6 -11.02 -13.62 -4.73
C LEU A 6 -11.68 -13.10 -6.03
N SER A 7 -12.99 -13.31 -6.21
CA SER A 7 -13.67 -13.05 -7.49
C SER A 7 -13.72 -11.57 -7.87
N ASP A 8 -13.56 -10.66 -6.91
CA ASP A 8 -13.44 -9.22 -7.15
C ASP A 8 -12.27 -8.85 -8.06
N GLN A 9 -11.20 -9.66 -8.06
CA GLN A 9 -10.02 -9.46 -8.91
C GLN A 9 -10.30 -9.75 -10.39
N THR A 10 -11.39 -10.48 -10.68
CA THR A 10 -11.86 -10.81 -12.03
C THR A 10 -12.84 -9.78 -12.58
N LYS A 11 -13.10 -8.69 -11.85
CA LYS A 11 -13.98 -7.61 -12.30
C LYS A 11 -13.16 -6.51 -12.96
N ASP A 12 -13.83 -5.41 -13.32
CA ASP A 12 -13.16 -4.28 -13.93
C ASP A 12 -12.28 -3.51 -12.93
N TRP A 13 -11.41 -2.65 -13.46
CA TRP A 13 -10.49 -1.83 -12.64
C TRP A 13 -11.22 -1.02 -11.56
N LYS A 14 -12.41 -0.50 -11.87
CA LYS A 14 -13.17 0.31 -10.90
C LYS A 14 -13.53 -0.51 -9.67
N THR A 15 -13.94 -1.75 -9.88
CA THR A 15 -14.23 -2.71 -8.80
C THR A 15 -12.97 -3.04 -8.02
N THR A 16 -11.90 -3.50 -8.70
CA THR A 16 -10.63 -3.86 -8.04
C THR A 16 -10.07 -2.71 -7.21
N ARG A 17 -10.06 -1.49 -7.74
CA ARG A 17 -9.64 -0.29 -7.01
C ARG A 17 -10.50 -0.04 -5.77
N LYS A 18 -11.83 -0.19 -5.88
CA LYS A 18 -12.73 0.05 -4.75
C LYS A 18 -12.55 -0.99 -3.66
N ILE A 19 -12.35 -2.26 -4.03
CA ILE A 19 -12.10 -3.34 -3.08
C ILE A 19 -10.77 -3.15 -2.38
N ALA A 20 -9.71 -2.76 -3.09
CA ALA A 20 -8.44 -2.39 -2.46
C ALA A 20 -8.61 -1.26 -1.43
N GLU A 21 -9.37 -0.19 -1.76
CA GLU A 21 -9.67 0.89 -0.81
C GLU A 21 -10.37 0.37 0.47
N LEU A 22 -11.31 -0.56 0.34
CA LEU A 22 -12.02 -1.14 1.49
C LEU A 22 -11.10 -2.04 2.33
N ILE A 23 -10.33 -2.92 1.69
CA ILE A 23 -9.39 -3.82 2.37
C ILE A 23 -8.35 -3.02 3.15
N TYR A 24 -7.72 -2.01 2.55
CA TYR A 24 -6.71 -1.23 3.26
C TYR A 24 -7.32 -0.37 4.37
N LYS A 25 -8.56 0.13 4.22
CA LYS A 25 -9.26 0.79 5.34
C LYS A 25 -9.42 -0.14 6.54
N GLU A 26 -9.77 -1.40 6.30
CA GLU A 26 -9.90 -2.40 7.35
C GLU A 26 -8.53 -2.76 7.96
N PHE A 27 -7.54 -3.06 7.12
CA PHE A 27 -6.17 -3.38 7.57
C PHE A 27 -5.54 -2.26 8.38
N PHE A 28 -5.72 -1.02 7.96
CA PHE A 28 -5.19 0.14 8.69
C PHE A 28 -5.94 0.38 10.00
N SER A 29 -7.25 0.13 10.05
CA SER A 29 -8.01 0.22 11.30
C SER A 29 -7.54 -0.84 12.32
N GLN A 30 -7.25 -2.05 11.85
CA GLN A 30 -6.63 -3.09 12.67
C GLN A 30 -5.22 -2.70 13.10
N GLY A 31 -4.39 -2.21 12.19
CA GLY A 31 -3.01 -1.82 12.49
C GLY A 31 -2.92 -0.69 13.53
N ASP A 32 -3.87 0.26 13.50
CA ASP A 32 -3.96 1.31 14.51
C ASP A 32 -4.31 0.73 15.89
N LEU A 33 -5.20 -0.26 15.95
CA LEU A 33 -5.54 -0.95 17.20
C LEU A 33 -4.32 -1.73 17.73
N GLU A 34 -3.60 -2.42 16.84
CA GLU A 34 -2.37 -3.13 17.21
C GLU A 34 -1.32 -2.16 17.78
N LYS A 35 -1.11 -0.99 17.15
CA LYS A 35 -0.23 0.07 17.68
C LYS A 35 -0.69 0.57 19.05
N ALA A 36 -1.99 0.81 19.23
CA ALA A 36 -2.56 1.25 20.51
C ALA A 36 -2.38 0.22 21.63
N MET A 37 -2.31 -1.06 21.28
CA MET A 37 -1.99 -2.16 22.20
C MET A 37 -0.49 -2.34 22.46
N GLY A 38 0.38 -1.53 21.84
CA GLY A 38 1.83 -1.64 21.95
C GLY A 38 2.45 -2.71 21.04
N ASN A 39 1.69 -3.26 20.08
CA ASN A 39 2.18 -4.21 19.11
C ASN A 39 2.68 -3.49 17.84
N ARG A 40 3.63 -4.13 17.14
CA ARG A 40 4.06 -3.68 15.82
C ARG A 40 3.19 -4.35 14.75
N PRO A 41 2.36 -3.61 14.01
CA PRO A 41 1.56 -4.19 12.93
C PRO A 41 2.44 -4.67 11.78
N SER A 42 1.89 -5.59 10.98
CA SER A 42 2.49 -5.96 9.69
C SER A 42 2.53 -4.76 8.74
N GLU A 43 3.46 -4.75 7.78
CA GLU A 43 3.63 -3.61 6.87
C GLU A 43 2.36 -3.26 6.09
N MET A 44 1.60 -4.26 5.64
CA MET A 44 0.34 -4.05 4.92
C MET A 44 -0.79 -3.47 5.80
N MET A 45 -0.67 -3.56 7.12
CA MET A 45 -1.58 -3.00 8.11
C MET A 45 -1.10 -1.67 8.68
N ASP A 46 0.16 -1.29 8.44
CA ASP A 46 0.71 -0.03 8.91
C ASP A 46 0.49 1.09 7.87
N ARG A 47 -0.49 1.97 8.10
CA ARG A 47 -0.80 3.09 7.18
C ARG A 47 0.35 4.07 6.94
N GLU A 48 1.37 4.06 7.80
CA GLU A 48 2.56 4.92 7.67
C GLU A 48 3.65 4.26 6.81
N LYS A 49 3.55 2.95 6.55
CA LYS A 49 4.56 2.18 5.80
C LYS A 49 4.02 1.52 4.54
N ALA A 50 2.74 1.20 4.50
CA ALA A 50 2.13 0.46 3.41
C ALA A 50 2.18 1.21 2.08
N TYR A 51 2.91 0.67 1.11
CA TYR A 51 2.87 1.13 -0.28
C TYR A 51 1.89 0.29 -1.11
N ILE A 52 0.63 0.76 -1.18
CA ILE A 52 -0.51 0.02 -1.76
C ILE A 52 -0.24 -0.56 -3.16
N PRO A 53 0.33 0.16 -4.15
CA PRO A 53 0.54 -0.39 -5.48
C PRO A 53 1.43 -1.62 -5.49
N GLU A 54 2.52 -1.62 -4.72
CA GLU A 54 3.44 -2.75 -4.63
C GLU A 54 2.80 -3.93 -3.92
N LEU A 55 2.12 -3.68 -2.80
CA LEU A 55 1.40 -4.72 -2.07
C LEU A 55 0.29 -5.37 -2.93
N GLN A 56 -0.45 -4.59 -3.72
CA GLN A 56 -1.45 -5.11 -4.65
C GLN A 56 -0.82 -5.90 -5.80
N ILE A 57 0.26 -5.42 -6.41
CA ILE A 57 0.98 -6.15 -7.46
C ILE A 57 1.49 -7.48 -6.90
N SER A 58 2.12 -7.46 -5.72
CA SER A 58 2.63 -8.66 -5.04
C SER A 58 1.50 -9.66 -4.74
N PHE A 59 0.38 -9.20 -4.18
CA PHE A 59 -0.80 -10.03 -3.95
C PHE A 59 -1.31 -10.67 -5.24
N MET A 60 -1.40 -9.89 -6.32
CA MET A 60 -1.91 -10.39 -7.59
C MET A 60 -0.96 -11.41 -8.23
N GLU A 61 0.34 -11.15 -8.23
CA GLU A 61 1.34 -12.06 -8.82
C GLU A 61 1.50 -13.36 -8.05
N HIS A 62 1.51 -13.30 -6.73
CA HIS A 62 1.87 -14.45 -5.89
C HIS A 62 0.64 -15.22 -5.37
N ILE A 63 -0.55 -14.63 -5.42
CA ILE A 63 -1.78 -15.26 -4.90
C ILE A 63 -2.86 -15.33 -5.97
N ALA A 64 -3.37 -14.18 -6.44
CA ALA A 64 -4.57 -14.18 -7.28
C ALA A 64 -4.33 -14.82 -8.67
N MET A 65 -3.28 -14.41 -9.39
CA MET A 65 -2.97 -14.90 -10.73
C MET A 65 -2.71 -16.41 -10.77
N PRO A 66 -1.90 -17.02 -9.86
CA PRO A 66 -1.74 -18.46 -9.80
C PRO A 66 -3.07 -19.23 -9.64
N ILE A 67 -4.00 -18.72 -8.83
CA ILE A 67 -5.32 -19.33 -8.62
C ILE A 67 -6.12 -19.32 -9.91
N TYR A 68 -6.19 -18.18 -10.60
CA TYR A 68 -6.97 -18.08 -11.85
C TYR A 68 -6.29 -18.76 -13.04
N ARG A 69 -4.95 -18.86 -13.03
CA ARG A 69 -4.20 -19.67 -13.98
C ARG A 69 -4.60 -21.14 -13.85
N LEU A 70 -4.52 -21.71 -12.65
CA LEU A 70 -4.95 -23.08 -12.40
C LEU A 70 -6.42 -23.30 -12.80
N LEU A 71 -7.29 -22.33 -12.51
CA LEU A 71 -8.70 -22.40 -12.92
C LEU A 71 -8.85 -22.44 -14.45
N SER A 72 -8.08 -21.64 -15.19
CA SER A 72 -8.08 -21.63 -16.66
C SER A 72 -7.51 -22.91 -17.28
N GLU A 73 -6.50 -23.52 -16.65
CA GLU A 73 -5.91 -24.78 -17.08
C GLU A 73 -6.91 -25.95 -16.91
N LEU A 74 -7.75 -25.91 -15.86
CA LEU A 74 -8.79 -26.91 -15.62
C LEU A 74 -10.06 -26.67 -16.45
N PHE A 75 -10.43 -25.40 -16.64
CA PHE A 75 -11.64 -24.99 -17.34
C PHE A 75 -11.28 -23.94 -18.39
N PRO A 76 -11.12 -24.32 -19.67
CA PRO A 76 -10.70 -23.38 -20.72
C PRO A 76 -11.60 -22.14 -20.85
N GLY A 77 -12.90 -22.26 -20.52
CA GLY A 77 -13.84 -21.14 -20.48
C GLY A 77 -13.52 -20.09 -19.41
N ALA A 78 -12.71 -20.41 -18.41
CA ALA A 78 -12.28 -19.49 -17.36
C ALA A 78 -11.04 -18.65 -17.74
N THR A 79 -10.50 -18.81 -18.96
CA THR A 79 -9.33 -18.03 -19.44
C THR A 79 -9.55 -16.53 -19.33
N GLU A 80 -10.76 -16.04 -19.60
CA GLU A 80 -11.10 -14.62 -19.47
C GLU A 80 -10.89 -14.07 -18.04
N LEU A 81 -11.05 -14.91 -17.02
CA LEU A 81 -10.89 -14.52 -15.62
C LEU A 81 -9.41 -14.30 -15.29
N TYR A 82 -8.54 -15.18 -15.77
CA TYR A 82 -7.09 -15.03 -15.64
C TYR A 82 -6.61 -13.78 -16.37
N GLU A 83 -7.02 -13.58 -17.63
CA GLU A 83 -6.65 -12.41 -18.42
C GLU A 83 -7.11 -11.10 -17.75
N ARG A 84 -8.30 -11.09 -17.14
CA ARG A 84 -8.79 -9.92 -16.41
C ARG A 84 -7.92 -9.59 -15.20
N VAL A 85 -7.55 -10.60 -14.41
CA VAL A 85 -6.67 -10.42 -13.25
C VAL A 85 -5.29 -9.92 -13.70
N ALA A 86 -4.74 -10.48 -14.77
CA ALA A 86 -3.47 -10.01 -15.35
C ALA A 86 -3.55 -8.54 -15.81
N ALA A 87 -4.63 -8.16 -16.50
CA ALA A 87 -4.86 -6.77 -16.92
C ALA A 87 -4.99 -5.80 -15.73
N ASN A 88 -5.67 -6.22 -14.66
CA ASN A 88 -5.77 -5.42 -13.43
C ASN A 88 -4.40 -5.27 -12.73
N ARG A 89 -3.55 -6.30 -12.74
CA ARG A 89 -2.16 -6.23 -12.23
C ARG A 89 -1.31 -5.24 -13.04
N GLU A 90 -1.42 -5.25 -14.36
CA GLU A 90 -0.76 -4.24 -15.20
C GLU A 90 -1.27 -2.83 -14.89
N GLN A 91 -2.57 -2.68 -14.64
CA GLN A 91 -3.16 -1.39 -14.34
C GLN A 91 -2.61 -0.80 -13.03
N TRP A 92 -2.40 -1.63 -12.00
CA TRP A 92 -1.68 -1.22 -10.80
C TRP A 92 -0.26 -0.73 -11.09
N THR A 93 0.46 -1.39 -11.99
CA THR A 93 1.78 -0.92 -12.44
C THR A 93 1.69 0.43 -13.16
N LYS A 94 0.68 0.62 -14.02
CA LYS A 94 0.48 1.89 -14.75
C LYS A 94 0.18 3.06 -13.81
N VAL A 95 -0.55 2.84 -12.72
CA VAL A 95 -0.94 3.90 -11.78
C VAL A 95 0.01 4.06 -10.59
N SER A 96 1.00 3.18 -10.40
CA SER A 96 1.90 3.21 -9.24
C SER A 96 2.59 4.55 -9.06
N HIS A 97 3.07 5.15 -10.15
CA HIS A 97 3.75 6.46 -10.14
C HIS A 97 2.91 7.60 -9.55
N LYS A 98 1.58 7.44 -9.48
CA LYS A 98 0.68 8.45 -8.89
C LYS A 98 0.71 8.46 -7.36
N PHE A 99 1.27 7.43 -6.73
CA PHE A 99 1.45 7.37 -5.28
C PHE A 99 2.73 8.08 -4.81
N THR A 100 3.59 8.51 -5.74
CA THR A 100 4.70 9.41 -5.44
C THR A 100 4.26 10.85 -5.71
N ILE A 101 4.32 11.71 -4.69
CA ILE A 101 4.08 13.15 -4.89
C ILE A 101 5.17 13.68 -5.82
N ARG A 102 4.76 14.22 -6.98
CA ARG A 102 5.64 14.93 -7.91
C ARG A 102 5.17 16.37 -7.99
N GLY A 103 6.07 17.32 -7.69
CA GLY A 103 5.70 18.73 -7.56
C GLY A 103 4.99 19.01 -6.24
N LEU A 104 4.18 20.08 -6.22
CA LEU A 104 3.41 20.44 -5.03
C LEU A 104 2.14 19.59 -4.92
N PRO A 105 1.66 19.29 -3.71
CA PRO A 105 0.32 18.75 -3.50
C PRO A 105 -0.77 19.70 -4.02
N SER A 106 -2.01 19.22 -4.11
CA SER A 106 -3.14 19.99 -4.68
C SER A 106 -3.46 21.30 -3.95
N ASN A 107 -3.01 21.46 -2.70
CA ASN A 107 -3.13 22.69 -1.93
C ASN A 107 -1.99 23.70 -2.20
N ASN A 108 -1.07 23.41 -3.13
CA ASN A 108 0.10 24.23 -3.48
C ASN A 108 1.01 24.58 -2.29
N SER A 109 1.07 23.72 -1.26
CA SER A 109 1.85 23.97 -0.06
C SER A 109 2.72 22.79 0.35
N LEU A 110 3.84 23.08 1.02
CA LEU A 110 4.74 22.11 1.64
C LEU A 110 4.51 21.96 3.15
N ASP A 111 3.43 22.53 3.71
CA ASP A 111 3.12 22.48 5.16
C ASP A 111 3.05 21.06 5.76
N PHE A 112 2.88 20.03 4.91
CA PHE A 112 2.92 18.63 5.35
C PHE A 112 4.32 18.23 5.87
N LEU A 113 5.38 18.91 5.45
CA LEU A 113 6.75 18.70 5.93
C LEU A 113 6.94 19.23 7.35
N ASP A 114 6.30 20.36 7.69
CA ASP A 114 6.38 20.92 9.04
C ASP A 114 5.70 19.99 10.05
N GLN A 115 4.55 19.42 9.68
CA GLN A 115 3.86 18.41 10.50
C GLN A 115 4.74 17.18 10.76
N GLU A 116 5.48 16.73 9.74
CA GLU A 116 6.41 15.60 9.88
C GLU A 116 7.62 15.95 10.77
N TYR A 117 8.20 17.15 10.60
CA TYR A 117 9.30 17.64 11.42
C TYR A 117 8.92 17.71 12.91
N GLU A 118 7.75 18.28 13.22
CA GLU A 118 7.23 18.40 14.60
C GLU A 118 6.98 17.03 15.24
N LEU A 119 6.43 16.07 14.48
CA LEU A 119 6.23 14.70 14.94
C LEU A 119 7.56 14.02 15.30
N LEU A 120 8.58 14.14 14.45
CA LEU A 120 9.91 13.56 14.69
C LEU A 120 10.60 14.17 15.92
N GLN A 121 10.43 15.49 16.14
CA GLN A 121 10.91 16.16 17.36
C GLN A 121 10.22 15.61 18.62
N SER A 122 8.89 15.42 18.58
CA SER A 122 8.13 14.91 19.72
C SER A 122 8.50 13.46 20.11
N GLN A 123 8.97 12.67 19.14
CA GLN A 123 9.38 11.28 19.33
C GLN A 123 10.84 11.12 19.77
N GLY A 124 11.57 12.22 20.02
CA GLY A 124 12.96 12.18 20.49
C GLY A 124 13.97 11.67 19.47
N ALA A 125 13.64 11.73 18.17
CA ALA A 125 14.48 11.18 17.09
C ALA A 125 15.70 12.06 16.75
N PHE A 126 15.74 13.31 17.24
CA PHE A 126 16.94 14.13 17.20
C PHE A 126 17.77 13.91 18.46
N GLY A 127 18.76 13.02 18.34
CA GLY A 127 19.85 12.96 19.31
C GLY A 127 20.49 14.34 19.47
N SER A 128 20.80 14.66 20.72
CA SER A 128 21.50 15.88 21.13
C SER A 128 22.85 16.03 20.41
N ASP A 129 22.87 16.77 19.30
CA ASP A 129 24.06 17.47 18.84
C ASP A 129 24.00 18.91 19.39
N ASP A 130 24.31 19.03 20.68
CA ASP A 130 24.66 20.34 21.23
C ASP A 130 26.01 20.26 21.96
N HIS A 131 26.86 21.21 21.57
CA HIS A 131 28.18 21.56 22.11
C HIS A 131 29.39 20.65 21.89
N CYS A 132 30.18 20.98 20.85
CA CYS A 132 31.59 21.36 21.09
C CYS A 132 32.13 22.32 20.01
N LEU A 133 31.66 23.57 20.04
CA LEU A 133 32.38 24.72 19.49
C LEU A 133 32.96 25.50 20.67
N ASN A 134 34.18 25.15 21.08
CA ASN A 134 35.11 25.95 21.89
C ASN A 134 36.48 25.24 21.84
N GLY A 135 37.56 25.81 21.31
CA GLY A 135 37.72 27.16 20.80
C GLY A 135 39.05 27.35 20.06
N CYS A 136 39.14 28.49 19.39
CA CYS A 136 40.39 29.14 19.09
C CYS A 136 40.95 29.74 20.39
N LEU A 137 42.15 29.31 20.78
CA LEU A 137 43.30 30.13 21.19
C LEU A 137 44.52 29.22 21.35
#